data_AF-A0A959CBP6-F1
#
_entry.id   AF-A0A959CBP6-F1
#
_cell.length_a   1.000
_cell.length_b   1.000
_cell.length_c   1.000
_cell.angle_alpha   90.00
_cell.angle_beta   90.00
_cell.angle_gamma   90.00
#
_symmetry.space_group_name_H-M   'P 1'
#
loop_
_entity.id
_entity.type
_entity.pdbx_description
1 polymer ?
#
loop_
_entity_poly.entity_id
_entity_poly.type
_entity_poly.pdbx_seq_one_letter_code
_entity_poly.pdbx_strand_id
1 'polypeptide(L)'
;MQHVITISVRSILPFLLVICWCIGCTQPDASALEWPEITQTAKPWSRWWWHGSSVTKAGITAELAAYQKAGLGGLELTPIYGVIGDEEHFVNYLSPEWMDLFEFTLQEAERLGLGIDMATGTGWPFGGPWVSEADACKYMAHKEYALKGGERLSEPVRFTQEPFVRAVPNQVYQLYGMYKEKGEKVT
;
A
#
# COMPACT_ATOMS: atom_id res chain seq x y z
N MET A 1 58.83 40.75 -64.34
CA MET A 1 57.54 41.44 -64.07
C MET A 1 56.73 40.54 -63.15
N GLN A 2 56.56 40.95 -61.89
CA GLN A 2 55.81 40.19 -60.88
C GLN A 2 54.32 40.51 -61.04
N HIS A 3 53.51 39.50 -61.36
CA HIS A 3 52.05 39.64 -61.37
C HIS A 3 51.55 39.54 -59.92
N VAL A 4 51.18 40.68 -59.34
CA VAL A 4 50.49 40.74 -58.05
C VAL A 4 49.03 40.35 -58.29
N ILE A 5 48.61 39.20 -57.76
CA ILE A 5 47.22 38.74 -57.83
C ILE A 5 46.44 39.42 -56.70
N THR A 6 45.66 40.43 -57.05
CA THR A 6 44.76 41.12 -56.10
C THR A 6 43.47 40.31 -55.97
N ILE A 7 43.37 39.45 -54.95
CA ILE A 7 42.15 38.68 -54.70
C ILE A 7 41.12 39.59 -54.02
N SER A 8 39.97 39.78 -54.68
CA SER A 8 38.86 40.60 -54.16
C SER A 8 38.15 39.90 -53.00
N VAL A 9 38.07 40.58 -51.85
CA VAL A 9 37.36 40.11 -50.63
C VAL A 9 35.89 39.74 -50.93
N ARG A 10 35.29 40.38 -51.95
CA ARG A 10 33.91 40.13 -52.39
C ARG A 10 33.70 38.74 -53.03
N SER A 11 34.76 38.15 -53.57
CA SER A 11 34.73 36.82 -54.21
C SER A 11 34.89 35.66 -53.21
N ILE A 12 35.41 35.92 -52.02
CA ILE A 12 35.63 34.91 -50.96
C ILE A 12 34.43 34.84 -50.00
N LEU A 13 33.70 35.96 -49.85
CA LEU A 13 32.54 36.09 -48.97
C LEU A 13 31.43 35.01 -49.17
N PRO A 14 31.02 34.65 -50.40
CA PRO A 14 30.04 33.58 -50.58
C PRO A 14 30.60 32.20 -50.20
N PHE A 15 31.90 31.94 -50.39
CA PHE A 15 32.53 30.68 -49.99
C PHE A 15 32.64 30.56 -48.46
N LEU A 16 32.95 31.66 -47.76
CA LEU A 16 32.97 31.71 -46.29
C LEU A 16 31.57 31.56 -45.68
N LEU A 17 30.54 32.12 -46.30
CA LEU A 17 29.14 31.97 -45.87
C LEU A 17 28.64 30.53 -46.06
N VAL A 18 29.01 29.85 -47.15
CA VAL A 18 28.67 28.43 -47.38
C VAL A 18 29.39 27.52 -46.38
N ILE A 19 30.67 27.77 -46.09
CA ILE A 19 31.42 27.01 -45.07
C ILE A 19 30.81 27.23 -43.68
N CYS A 20 30.42 28.47 -43.35
CA CYS A 20 29.76 28.78 -42.08
C CYS A 20 28.36 28.13 -41.97
N TRP A 21 27.63 27.96 -43.09
CA TRP A 21 26.37 27.23 -43.13
C TRP A 21 26.59 25.71 -42.93
N CYS A 22 27.62 25.13 -43.55
CA CYS A 22 27.95 23.71 -43.37
C CYS A 22 28.40 23.38 -41.95
N ILE A 23 29.08 24.29 -41.26
CA ILE A 23 29.50 24.12 -39.86
C ILE A 23 28.32 24.32 -38.89
N GLY A 24 27.34 25.16 -39.25
CA GLY A 24 26.14 25.41 -38.42
C GLY A 24 25.11 24.27 -38.36
N CYS A 25 25.23 23.24 -39.21
CA CYS A 25 24.32 22.10 -39.24
C CYS A 25 24.69 20.93 -38.29
N THR A 26 25.80 21.00 -37.56
CA THR A 26 26.08 20.06 -36.48
C THR A 26 25.43 20.57 -35.19
N GLN A 27 24.11 20.45 -35.11
CA GLN A 27 23.45 20.42 -33.81
C GLN A 27 24.04 19.20 -33.08
N PRO A 28 24.56 19.31 -31.85
CA PRO A 28 24.75 18.11 -31.05
C PRO A 28 23.39 17.43 -31.03
N ASP A 29 23.34 16.14 -31.39
CA ASP A 29 22.16 15.32 -31.17
C ASP A 29 21.68 15.68 -29.78
N ALA A 30 20.51 16.32 -29.68
CA ALA A 30 19.86 16.52 -28.40
C ALA A 30 19.60 15.11 -27.93
N SER A 31 20.54 14.55 -27.16
CA SER A 31 20.61 13.16 -26.79
C SER A 31 19.20 12.77 -26.44
N ALA A 32 18.57 11.95 -27.30
CA ALA A 32 17.22 11.50 -27.06
C ALA A 32 17.22 11.03 -25.61
N LEU A 33 16.36 11.63 -24.78
CA LEU A 33 16.26 11.25 -23.38
C LEU A 33 15.92 9.76 -23.38
N GLU A 34 16.94 8.91 -23.23
CA GLU A 34 16.77 7.47 -23.20
C GLU A 34 16.16 7.17 -21.85
N TRP A 35 14.90 6.76 -21.87
CA TRP A 35 14.27 6.25 -20.67
C TRP A 35 15.06 5.04 -20.19
N PRO A 36 15.34 4.96 -18.88
CA PRO A 36 16.05 3.81 -18.33
C PRO A 36 15.28 2.52 -18.63
N GLU A 37 16.00 1.41 -18.70
CA GLU A 37 15.38 0.10 -18.83
C GLU A 37 14.33 -0.10 -17.73
N ILE A 38 13.12 -0.52 -18.12
CA ILE A 38 12.04 -0.77 -17.17
C ILE A 38 12.37 -2.06 -16.42
N THR A 39 12.92 -1.91 -15.22
CA THR A 39 13.11 -3.01 -14.27
C THR A 39 11.79 -3.37 -13.60
N GLN A 40 11.72 -4.55 -12.97
CA GLN A 40 10.55 -4.97 -12.19
C GLN A 40 10.22 -3.97 -11.07
N THR A 41 11.24 -3.37 -10.43
CA THR A 41 11.08 -2.36 -9.38
C THR A 41 10.61 -1.00 -9.88
N ALA A 42 10.69 -0.73 -11.19
CA ALA A 42 10.17 0.49 -11.81
C ALA A 42 8.67 0.39 -12.16
N LYS A 43 8.09 -0.81 -12.12
CA LYS A 43 6.66 -1.03 -12.40
C LYS A 43 5.79 -0.64 -11.18
N PRO A 44 4.56 -0.15 -11.40
CA PRO A 44 3.64 0.16 -10.30
C PRO A 44 3.18 -1.11 -9.58
N TRP A 45 2.80 -0.95 -8.32
CA TRP A 45 2.24 -2.00 -7.47
C TRP A 45 0.81 -1.65 -7.07
N SER A 46 0.03 -2.65 -6.67
CA SER A 46 -1.33 -2.46 -6.17
C SER A 46 -1.54 -3.15 -4.82
N ARG A 47 -2.48 -2.64 -4.04
CA ARG A 47 -2.96 -3.36 -2.86
C ARG A 47 -3.92 -4.47 -3.29
N TRP A 48 -3.80 -5.64 -2.67
CA TRP A 48 -4.62 -6.80 -2.96
C TRP A 48 -5.31 -7.30 -1.69
N TRP A 49 -6.61 -7.05 -1.60
CA TRP A 49 -7.42 -7.36 -0.42
C TRP A 49 -7.99 -8.77 -0.50
N TRP A 50 -7.67 -9.56 0.51
CA TRP A 50 -8.21 -10.90 0.72
C TRP A 50 -9.33 -10.82 1.76
N HIS A 51 -10.54 -10.55 1.29
CA HIS A 51 -11.72 -10.46 2.17
C HIS A 51 -12.05 -11.85 2.73
N GLY A 52 -11.98 -11.98 4.06
CA GLY A 52 -12.18 -13.26 4.75
C GLY A 52 -11.15 -14.33 4.36
N SER A 53 -10.07 -13.92 3.65
CA SER A 53 -9.18 -14.83 2.93
C SER A 53 -9.91 -15.90 2.09
N SER A 54 -11.09 -15.54 1.54
CA SER A 54 -11.88 -16.38 0.65
C SER A 54 -11.21 -16.42 -0.73
N VAL A 55 -10.12 -17.19 -0.83
CA VAL A 55 -9.31 -17.32 -2.04
C VAL A 55 -9.00 -18.78 -2.33
N THR A 56 -8.75 -19.08 -3.60
CA THR A 56 -8.38 -20.42 -4.07
C THR A 56 -7.10 -20.36 -4.87
N LYS A 57 -6.33 -21.47 -4.93
CA LYS A 57 -5.11 -21.56 -5.77
C LYS A 57 -5.39 -21.20 -7.23
N ALA A 58 -6.51 -21.68 -7.78
CA ALA A 58 -6.92 -21.36 -9.15
C ALA A 58 -7.19 -19.86 -9.34
N GLY A 59 -7.89 -19.23 -8.38
CA GLY A 59 -8.13 -17.78 -8.37
C GLY A 59 -6.83 -16.99 -8.26
N ILE A 60 -5.93 -17.37 -7.35
CA ILE A 60 -4.61 -16.75 -7.16
C ILE A 60 -3.82 -16.77 -8.47
N THR A 61 -3.71 -17.91 -9.15
CA THR A 61 -3.03 -18.02 -10.44
C THR A 61 -3.65 -17.10 -11.50
N ALA A 62 -4.98 -17.07 -11.59
CA ALA A 62 -5.69 -16.26 -12.59
C ALA A 62 -5.48 -14.75 -12.34
N GLU A 63 -5.62 -14.31 -11.10
CA GLU A 63 -5.45 -12.92 -10.69
C GLU A 63 -4.01 -12.43 -10.89
N LEU A 64 -3.02 -13.20 -10.41
CA LEU A 64 -1.60 -12.84 -10.59
C LEU A 64 -1.22 -12.74 -12.08
N ALA A 65 -1.71 -13.67 -12.91
CA ALA A 65 -1.50 -13.60 -14.35
C ALA A 65 -2.16 -12.36 -14.97
N ALA A 66 -3.35 -11.97 -14.51
CA ALA A 66 -4.03 -10.76 -14.96
C ALA A 66 -3.28 -9.49 -14.57
N TYR A 67 -2.79 -9.40 -13.33
CA TYR A 67 -1.98 -8.27 -12.85
C TYR A 67 -0.66 -8.12 -13.60
N GLN A 68 0.03 -9.24 -13.84
CA GLN A 68 1.26 -9.25 -14.63
C GLN A 68 0.99 -8.76 -16.06
N LYS A 69 -0.08 -9.25 -16.69
CA LYS A 69 -0.49 -8.83 -18.04
C LYS A 69 -0.87 -7.35 -18.11
N ALA A 70 -1.44 -6.81 -17.04
CA ALA A 70 -1.73 -5.39 -16.90
C ALA A 70 -0.48 -4.52 -16.69
N GLY A 71 0.69 -5.13 -16.49
CA GLY A 71 1.97 -4.44 -16.35
C GLY A 71 2.36 -4.10 -14.91
N LEU A 72 1.69 -4.67 -13.90
CA LEU A 72 2.10 -4.47 -12.51
C LEU A 72 3.43 -5.17 -12.22
N GLY A 73 4.19 -4.58 -11.30
CA GLY A 73 5.41 -5.14 -10.74
C GLY A 73 5.15 -6.04 -9.55
N GLY A 74 4.10 -5.78 -8.77
CA GLY A 74 3.81 -6.57 -7.58
C GLY A 74 2.55 -6.12 -6.85
N LEU A 75 2.31 -6.78 -5.73
CA LEU A 75 1.10 -6.60 -4.93
C LEU A 75 1.42 -6.54 -3.43
N GLU A 76 0.70 -5.71 -2.69
CA GLU A 76 0.69 -5.75 -1.22
C GLU A 76 -0.53 -6.56 -0.75
N LEU A 77 -0.30 -7.77 -0.24
CA LEU A 77 -1.34 -8.65 0.27
C LEU A 77 -1.83 -8.14 1.63
N THR A 78 -3.13 -7.88 1.73
CA THR A 78 -3.79 -7.48 2.99
C THR A 78 -4.96 -8.42 3.29
N PRO A 79 -4.81 -9.36 4.23
CA PRO A 79 -5.94 -10.11 4.76
C PRO A 79 -6.85 -9.17 5.53
N ILE A 80 -8.14 -9.19 5.24
CA ILE A 80 -9.11 -8.25 5.80
C ILE A 80 -10.44 -8.95 6.10
N TYR A 81 -11.36 -8.25 6.77
CA TYR A 81 -12.68 -8.78 7.12
C TYR A 81 -13.40 -9.43 5.93
N GLY A 82 -14.26 -10.39 6.25
CA GLY A 82 -15.03 -11.15 5.26
C GLY A 82 -16.20 -10.38 4.64
N VAL A 83 -16.75 -10.95 3.57
CA VAL A 83 -17.98 -10.49 2.93
C VAL A 83 -19.17 -11.21 3.55
N ILE A 84 -20.18 -10.49 3.99
CA ILE A 84 -21.39 -11.08 4.59
C ILE A 84 -22.04 -12.04 3.60
N GLY A 85 -22.34 -13.27 4.04
CA GLY A 85 -22.93 -14.33 3.23
C GLY A 85 -21.92 -15.26 2.54
N ASP A 86 -20.62 -15.03 2.72
CA ASP A 86 -19.54 -15.86 2.18
C ASP A 86 -18.75 -16.60 3.29
N GLU A 87 -19.31 -16.66 4.50
CA GLU A 87 -18.62 -17.16 5.70
C GLU A 87 -18.11 -18.59 5.58
N GLU A 88 -18.78 -19.42 4.77
CA GLU A 88 -18.41 -20.83 4.55
C GLU A 88 -17.08 -21.01 3.80
N HIS A 89 -16.62 -19.98 3.08
CA HIS A 89 -15.37 -20.00 2.31
C HIS A 89 -14.21 -19.30 3.04
N PHE A 90 -14.44 -18.77 4.23
CA PHE A 90 -13.41 -18.02 4.94
C PHE A 90 -12.29 -18.92 5.44
N VAL A 91 -11.05 -18.47 5.22
CA VAL A 91 -9.85 -19.13 5.72
C VAL A 91 -9.28 -18.30 6.86
N ASN A 92 -9.14 -18.93 8.03
CA ASN A 92 -8.62 -18.26 9.22
C ASN A 92 -7.18 -17.80 8.99
N TYR A 93 -6.91 -16.52 9.23
CA TYR A 93 -5.57 -15.95 9.10
C TYR A 93 -4.54 -16.70 9.98
N LEU A 94 -3.37 -16.99 9.42
CA LEU A 94 -2.28 -17.79 10.04
C LEU A 94 -2.64 -19.25 10.38
N SER A 95 -3.78 -19.76 9.92
CA SER A 95 -4.06 -21.20 9.94
C SER A 95 -3.13 -21.95 8.97
N PRO A 96 -2.94 -23.28 9.13
CA PRO A 96 -2.13 -24.06 8.18
C PRO A 96 -2.60 -23.93 6.73
N GLU A 97 -3.91 -23.87 6.50
CA GLU A 97 -4.49 -23.67 5.17
C GLU A 97 -4.16 -22.28 4.61
N TRP A 98 -4.25 -21.24 5.43
CA TRP A 98 -3.86 -19.89 5.02
C TRP A 98 -2.38 -19.82 4.65
N MET A 99 -1.52 -20.49 5.42
CA MET A 99 -0.09 -20.54 5.13
C MET A 99 0.22 -21.27 3.82
N ASP A 100 -0.51 -22.35 3.48
CA ASP A 100 -0.39 -23.04 2.18
C ASP A 100 -0.85 -22.16 1.01
N LEU A 101 -1.95 -21.41 1.16
CA LEU A 101 -2.40 -20.45 0.15
C LEU A 101 -1.39 -19.30 -0.03
N PHE A 102 -0.80 -18.83 1.07
CA PHE A 102 0.21 -17.78 1.04
C PHE A 102 1.50 -18.26 0.38
N GLU A 103 2.00 -19.44 0.75
CA GLU A 103 3.17 -20.05 0.10
C GLU A 103 2.95 -20.25 -1.40
N PHE A 104 1.78 -20.77 -1.79
CA PHE A 104 1.40 -20.90 -3.19
C PHE A 104 1.37 -19.56 -3.93
N THR A 105 0.89 -18.50 -3.27
CA THR A 105 0.89 -17.13 -3.82
C THR A 105 2.31 -16.63 -4.09
N LEU A 106 3.25 -16.88 -3.17
CA LEU A 106 4.66 -16.50 -3.34
C LEU A 106 5.30 -17.25 -4.52
N GLN A 107 5.05 -18.56 -4.63
CA GLN A 107 5.55 -19.38 -5.73
C GLN A 107 5.02 -18.93 -7.10
N GLU A 108 3.71 -18.62 -7.19
CA GLU A 108 3.11 -18.13 -8.43
C GLU A 108 3.58 -16.72 -8.79
N ALA A 109 3.78 -15.85 -7.81
CA ALA A 109 4.32 -14.51 -8.03
C ALA A 109 5.76 -14.58 -8.55
N GLU A 110 6.61 -15.42 -7.95
CA GLU A 110 7.97 -15.68 -8.42
C GLU A 110 7.97 -16.18 -9.88
N ARG A 111 7.12 -17.17 -10.19
CA ARG A 111 6.97 -17.72 -11.56
C ARG A 111 6.62 -16.63 -12.58
N LEU A 112 5.86 -15.61 -12.18
CA LEU A 112 5.41 -14.51 -13.04
C LEU A 112 6.32 -13.29 -13.01
N GLY A 113 7.36 -13.26 -12.16
CA GLY A 113 8.21 -12.09 -11.95
C GLY A 113 7.49 -10.94 -11.26
N LEU A 114 6.52 -11.25 -10.39
CA LEU A 114 5.83 -10.30 -9.51
C LEU A 114 6.45 -10.31 -8.11
N GLY A 115 6.55 -9.13 -7.50
CA GLY A 115 6.85 -9.01 -6.08
C GLY A 115 5.59 -9.12 -5.22
N ILE A 116 5.73 -9.63 -4.00
CA ILE A 116 4.68 -9.66 -2.98
C ILE A 116 5.20 -9.00 -1.72
N ASP A 117 4.44 -8.05 -1.21
CA ASP A 117 4.62 -7.45 0.11
C ASP A 117 3.41 -7.78 1.00
N MET A 118 3.51 -7.55 2.30
CA MET A 118 2.44 -7.81 3.25
C MET A 118 2.21 -6.63 4.19
N ALA A 119 0.95 -6.36 4.49
CA ALA A 119 0.60 -5.56 5.65
C ALA A 119 1.18 -6.19 6.93
N THR A 120 1.49 -5.37 7.95
CA THR A 120 2.12 -5.83 9.21
C THR A 120 1.15 -6.58 10.15
N GLY A 121 0.15 -7.26 9.58
CA GLY A 121 -0.94 -7.95 10.27
C GLY A 121 -2.17 -8.06 9.37
N THR A 122 -3.36 -8.06 9.98
CA THR A 122 -4.63 -7.99 9.25
C THR A 122 -5.11 -6.54 9.17
N GLY A 123 -5.29 -6.03 7.94
CA GLY A 123 -5.84 -4.70 7.68
C GLY A 123 -5.28 -3.57 8.56
N TRP A 124 -6.16 -2.65 8.95
CA TRP A 124 -5.86 -1.52 9.83
C TRP A 124 -6.97 -1.33 10.88
N PRO A 125 -6.65 -0.92 12.13
CA PRO A 125 -5.31 -0.59 12.67
C PRO A 125 -4.47 -1.83 12.99
N PHE A 126 -3.16 -1.65 13.08
CA PHE A 126 -2.25 -2.72 13.47
C PHE A 126 -2.46 -3.15 14.93
N GLY A 127 -2.42 -4.45 15.14
CA GLY A 127 -2.62 -5.08 16.43
C GLY A 127 -2.91 -6.57 16.25
N GLY A 128 -3.25 -7.23 17.35
CA GLY A 128 -3.65 -8.62 17.34
C GLY A 128 -3.96 -9.12 18.74
N PRO A 129 -4.49 -10.34 18.87
CA PRO A 129 -4.85 -10.95 20.16
C PRO A 129 -3.66 -11.11 21.13
N TRP A 130 -2.43 -10.97 20.64
CA TRP A 130 -1.21 -11.00 21.44
C TRP A 130 -0.85 -9.64 22.08
N VAL A 131 -1.51 -8.54 21.70
CA VAL A 131 -1.25 -7.21 22.29
C VAL A 131 -2.05 -7.09 23.59
N SER A 132 -1.34 -6.94 24.71
CA SER A 132 -1.96 -6.82 26.02
C SER A 132 -2.60 -5.43 26.24
N GLU A 133 -3.50 -5.31 27.21
CA GLU A 133 -4.01 -4.00 27.63
C GLU A 133 -2.89 -3.07 28.07
N ALA A 134 -1.81 -3.60 28.67
CA ALA A 134 -0.67 -2.82 29.12
C ALA A 134 0.06 -2.16 27.93
N ASP A 135 0.17 -2.86 26.80
CA ASP A 135 0.90 -2.43 25.60
C ASP A 135 0.02 -1.70 24.57
N ALA A 136 -1.31 -1.82 24.66
CA ALA A 136 -2.24 -1.17 23.76
C ALA A 136 -2.17 0.36 23.83
N CYS A 137 -2.58 1.02 22.75
CA CYS A 137 -2.69 2.48 22.68
C CYS A 137 -3.49 3.04 23.87
N LYS A 138 -2.92 4.06 24.52
CA LYS A 138 -3.54 4.74 25.66
C LYS A 138 -4.22 6.02 25.20
N TYR A 139 -5.20 6.46 25.97
CA TYR A 139 -5.78 7.79 25.84
C TYR A 139 -5.72 8.51 27.17
N MET A 140 -5.70 9.85 27.11
CA MET A 140 -5.89 10.69 28.28
C MET A 140 -7.38 11.03 28.38
N ALA A 141 -7.96 10.81 29.55
CA ALA A 141 -9.28 11.31 29.87
C ALA A 141 -9.22 12.25 31.06
N HIS A 142 -10.16 13.19 31.08
CA HIS A 142 -10.35 14.11 32.18
C HIS A 142 -11.84 14.16 32.52
N LYS A 143 -12.14 14.38 33.79
CA LYS A 143 -13.50 14.65 34.28
C LYS A 143 -13.42 15.91 35.12
N GLU A 144 -14.23 16.90 34.74
CA GLU A 144 -14.31 18.17 35.46
C GLU A 144 -15.50 18.16 36.41
N TYR A 145 -15.28 18.77 37.58
CA TYR A 145 -16.28 18.89 38.62
C TYR A 145 -16.40 20.35 39.02
N ALA A 146 -17.59 20.92 38.84
CA ALA A 146 -17.90 22.26 39.33
C ALA A 146 -18.59 22.16 40.70
N LEU A 147 -18.03 22.81 41.72
CA LEU A 147 -18.56 22.85 43.09
C LEU A 147 -18.61 24.27 43.60
N LYS A 148 -19.58 24.57 44.47
CA LYS A 148 -19.60 25.80 45.26
C LYS A 148 -18.81 25.61 46.56
N GLY A 149 -18.36 26.72 47.15
CA GLY A 149 -17.63 26.71 48.42
C GLY A 149 -18.44 26.00 49.52
N GLY A 150 -17.86 24.97 50.13
CA GLY A 150 -18.49 24.15 51.16
C GLY A 150 -19.22 22.90 50.66
N GLU A 151 -19.37 22.72 49.34
CA GLU A 151 -19.93 21.49 48.77
C GLU A 151 -18.89 20.36 48.70
N ARG A 152 -19.39 19.11 48.71
CA ARG A 152 -18.59 17.91 48.51
C ARG A 152 -19.16 17.12 47.34
N LEU A 153 -18.29 16.44 46.60
CA LEU A 153 -18.73 15.48 45.59
C LEU A 153 -19.54 14.36 46.24
N SER A 154 -20.71 14.10 45.67
CA SER A 154 -21.59 13.00 46.08
C SER A 154 -21.10 11.64 45.55
N GLU A 155 -20.34 11.65 44.46
CA GLU A 155 -19.74 10.46 43.86
C GLU A 155 -18.21 10.43 44.08
N PRO A 156 -17.62 9.23 44.22
CA PRO A 156 -16.17 9.10 44.26
C PRO A 156 -15.57 9.50 42.90
N VAL A 157 -14.41 10.16 42.92
CA VAL A 157 -13.62 10.43 41.71
C VAL A 157 -13.03 9.11 41.23
N ARG A 158 -13.76 8.43 40.34
CA ARG A 158 -13.35 7.19 39.68
C ARG A 158 -13.38 7.39 38.18
N PHE A 159 -12.40 6.82 37.51
CA PHE A 159 -12.39 6.72 36.06
C PHE A 159 -12.55 5.25 35.68
N THR A 160 -13.68 4.92 35.05
CA THR A 160 -13.89 3.62 34.41
C THR A 160 -13.63 3.82 32.92
N GLN A 161 -12.59 3.17 32.40
CA GLN A 161 -12.38 3.09 30.96
C GLN A 161 -13.45 2.17 30.39
N GLU A 162 -14.48 2.74 29.76
CA GLU A 162 -15.38 1.95 28.94
C GLU A 162 -14.58 1.41 27.75
N PRO A 163 -14.60 0.09 27.49
CA PRO A 163 -13.92 -0.46 26.33
C PRO A 163 -14.51 0.18 25.07
N PHE A 164 -13.65 0.61 24.14
CA PHE A 164 -14.10 0.98 22.80
C PHE A 164 -14.64 -0.29 22.13
N VAL A 165 -15.95 -0.52 22.18
CA VAL A 165 -16.60 -1.58 21.42
C VAL A 165 -16.52 -1.18 19.95
N ARG A 166 -15.52 -1.69 19.24
CA ARG A 166 -15.54 -1.67 17.78
C ARG A 166 -16.22 -2.95 17.32
N ALA A 167 -17.53 -2.88 17.13
CA ALA A 167 -18.24 -3.92 16.41
C ALA A 167 -17.72 -3.94 14.97
N VAL A 168 -16.81 -4.85 14.66
CA VAL A 168 -16.59 -5.28 13.29
C VAL A 168 -17.73 -6.27 13.00
N PRO A 169 -18.58 -6.06 11.98
CA PRO A 169 -19.87 -6.73 11.85
C PRO A 169 -19.88 -8.25 12.03
N ASN A 170 -18.76 -8.93 11.73
CA ASN A 170 -18.68 -10.40 11.77
C ASN A 170 -17.66 -10.95 12.77
N GLN A 171 -17.01 -10.14 13.61
CA GLN A 171 -16.08 -10.61 14.63
C GLN A 171 -16.20 -9.78 15.91
N VAL A 172 -17.18 -10.14 16.75
CA VAL A 172 -17.07 -9.85 18.18
C VAL A 172 -16.01 -10.81 18.72
N TYR A 173 -14.76 -10.35 18.82
CA TYR A 173 -13.79 -11.06 19.64
C TYR A 173 -14.37 -11.13 21.05
N GLN A 174 -14.51 -12.35 21.59
CA GLN A 174 -14.70 -12.54 23.02
C GLN A 174 -13.43 -12.01 23.72
N LEU A 175 -13.38 -10.71 23.98
CA LEU A 175 -12.43 -10.14 24.91
C LEU A 175 -12.82 -10.65 26.31
N TYR A 176 -12.11 -11.69 26.76
CA TYR A 176 -11.93 -12.05 28.16
C TYR A 176 -13.18 -11.96 29.04
N GLY A 177 -14.21 -12.76 28.76
CA GLY A 177 -15.26 -13.07 29.74
C GLY A 177 -16.10 -11.89 30.26
N MET A 178 -16.11 -10.75 29.57
CA MET A 178 -16.84 -9.53 29.97
C MET A 178 -18.33 -9.53 29.60
N TYR A 179 -18.82 -10.57 28.91
CA TYR A 179 -20.25 -10.73 28.61
C TYR A 179 -20.74 -12.14 28.97
N LYS A 180 -21.70 -12.22 29.89
CA LYS A 180 -22.61 -13.37 29.97
C LYS A 180 -23.74 -13.12 28.97
N GLU A 181 -23.82 -13.92 27.91
CA GLU A 181 -25.10 -14.07 27.24
C GLU A 181 -26.04 -14.88 28.13
N LYS A 182 -27.09 -14.23 28.62
CA LYS A 182 -28.28 -14.94 29.09
C LYS A 182 -29.54 -14.09 28.90
N GLY A 183 -30.21 -14.31 27.77
CA GLY A 183 -31.64 -14.06 27.62
C GLY A 183 -32.10 -12.62 27.34
N GLU A 184 -31.28 -11.76 26.75
CA GLU A 184 -31.79 -10.46 26.27
C GLU A 184 -32.59 -10.63 24.97
N LYS A 185 -33.89 -10.36 25.06
CA LYS A 185 -34.74 -10.15 23.89
C LYS A 185 -34.52 -8.73 23.38
N VAL A 186 -34.22 -8.64 22.09
CA VAL A 186 -34.15 -7.38 21.35
C VAL A 186 -35.55 -6.75 21.31
N THR A 187 -35.65 -5.50 21.75
CA THR A 187 -36.71 -4.54 21.35
C THR A 187 -36.07 -3.38 20.64
#